data_AF-A0A535XF43-F1
#
_entry.id   AF-A0A535XF43-F1
#
_cell.length_a   1.000
_cell.length_b   1.000
_cell.length_c   1.000
_cell.angle_alpha   90.00
_cell.angle_beta   90.00
_cell.angle_gamma   90.00
#
_symmetry.space_group_name_H-M   'P 1'
#
loop_
_entity.id
_entity.type
_entity.pdbx_description
1 polymer ?
#
loop_
_entity_poly.entity_id
_entity_poly.type
_entity_poly.pdbx_seq_one_letter_code
_entity_poly.pdbx_strand_id
1 'polypeptide(L)' 'MATAAAGSSTPGDARFKQLEAQLTSLTDRRNTVADEIIAVLSAAAFANSEPEDTQLTTLTTRAQRLLDEMHALAASV' A
#
# COMPACT_ATOMS: atom_id res chain seq x y z
N MET A 1 -21.06 -30.29 -16.08
CA MET A 1 -20.04 -30.21 -15.03
C MET A 1 -18.85 -29.47 -15.60
N ALA A 2 -18.72 -28.18 -15.29
CA ALA A 2 -17.56 -27.39 -15.70
C ALA A 2 -16.48 -27.62 -14.65
N THR A 3 -15.33 -28.11 -15.09
CA THR A 3 -14.11 -28.26 -14.30
C THR A 3 -13.88 -26.98 -13.53
N ALA A 4 -13.98 -27.04 -12.20
CA ALA A 4 -13.40 -26.03 -11.34
C ALA A 4 -11.92 -25.96 -11.74
N ALA A 5 -11.55 -24.91 -12.47
CA ALA A 5 -10.17 -24.55 -12.62
C ALA A 5 -9.70 -24.30 -11.19
N ALA A 6 -9.10 -25.31 -10.58
CA ALA A 6 -8.30 -25.17 -9.40
C ALA A 6 -7.36 -24.01 -9.73
N GLY A 7 -7.63 -22.84 -9.16
CA GLY A 7 -6.88 -21.62 -9.41
C GLY A 7 -5.45 -21.94 -9.04
N SER A 8 -4.61 -22.18 -10.05
CA SER A 8 -3.31 -22.74 -9.83
C SER A 8 -2.47 -21.64 -9.19
N SER A 9 -2.06 -21.86 -7.94
CA SER A 9 -1.17 -20.97 -7.19
C SER A 9 0.28 -21.12 -7.65
N THR A 10 0.49 -21.57 -8.89
CA THR A 10 1.80 -21.92 -9.43
C THR A 10 2.51 -20.65 -9.88
N PRO A 11 3.79 -20.42 -9.51
CA PRO A 11 4.60 -19.34 -10.06
C PRO A 11 4.58 -19.42 -11.59
N GLY A 12 3.95 -18.44 -12.24
CA GLY A 12 3.73 -18.44 -13.70
C GLY A 12 2.27 -18.30 -14.14
N ASP A 13 1.31 -18.65 -13.27
CA ASP A 13 -0.12 -18.47 -13.53
C ASP A 13 -0.47 -16.96 -13.59
N ALA A 14 -1.41 -16.59 -14.47
CA ALA A 14 -1.86 -15.21 -14.63
C ALA A 14 -2.36 -14.61 -13.31
N ARG A 15 -3.03 -15.41 -12.49
CA ARG A 15 -3.51 -14.97 -11.17
C ARG A 15 -2.36 -14.71 -10.19
N PHE A 16 -1.34 -15.57 -10.19
CA PHE A 16 -0.16 -15.41 -9.35
C PHE A 16 0.65 -14.17 -9.74
N LYS A 17 0.90 -13.96 -11.05
CA LYS A 17 1.58 -12.76 -11.56
C LYS A 17 0.81 -11.48 -11.26
N GLN A 18 -0.51 -11.52 -11.37
CA GLN A 18 -1.36 -10.37 -11.03
C GLN A 18 -1.25 -10.03 -9.54
N LEU A 19 -1.30 -11.03 -8.66
CA LEU A 19 -1.13 -10.83 -7.23
C LEU A 19 0.26 -10.27 -6.88
N GLU A 20 1.32 -10.80 -7.48
CA GLU A 20 2.70 -10.31 -7.30
C GLU A 20 2.85 -8.85 -7.75
N ALA A 21 2.26 -8.48 -8.89
CA ALA A 21 2.24 -7.10 -9.37
C ALA A 21 1.47 -6.17 -8.42
N GLN A 22 0.33 -6.62 -7.89
CA GLN A 22 -0.46 -5.87 -6.90
C GLN A 22 0.32 -5.67 -5.60
N LEU A 23 0.97 -6.71 -5.07
CA LEU A 23 1.78 -6.62 -3.86
C LEU A 23 2.98 -5.69 -4.04
N THR A 24 3.64 -5.74 -5.20
CA THR A 24 4.76 -4.84 -5.53
C THR A 24 4.28 -3.38 -5.55
N SER A 25 3.19 -3.10 -6.26
CA SER A 25 2.60 -1.76 -6.33
C SER A 25 2.18 -1.22 -4.95
N LEU A 26 1.56 -2.05 -4.12
CA LEU A 26 1.21 -1.68 -2.74
C LEU A 26 2.44 -1.40 -1.89
N THR A 27 3.50 -2.19 -2.06
CA THR A 27 4.77 -2.01 -1.34
C THR A 27 5.44 -0.68 -1.72
N ASP A 28 5.48 -0.36 -3.00
CA ASP A 28 6.04 0.91 -3.48
C ASP A 28 5.25 2.10 -2.94
N ARG A 29 3.92 2.04 -2.99
CA ARG A 29 3.05 3.08 -2.45
C ARG A 29 3.19 3.24 -0.94
N ARG A 30 3.34 2.13 -0.21
CA ARG A 30 3.62 2.13 1.23
C ARG A 30 4.92 2.87 1.53
N ASN A 31 5.98 2.54 0.81
CA ASN A 31 7.29 3.14 1.02
C ASN A 31 7.24 4.65 0.77
N THR A 32 6.61 5.09 -0.33
CA THR A 32 6.42 6.52 -0.62
C THR A 32 5.69 7.26 0.50
N VAL A 33 4.58 6.71 1.02
CA VAL A 33 3.85 7.35 2.12
C VAL A 33 4.69 7.37 3.41
N ALA A 34 5.44 6.31 3.70
CA ALA A 34 6.33 6.27 4.85
C ALA A 34 7.46 7.32 4.75
N ASP A 35 8.07 7.47 3.57
CA ASP A 35 9.10 8.48 3.32
C ASP A 35 8.56 9.90 3.49
N GLU A 36 7.34 10.17 3.00
CA GLU A 36 6.67 11.46 3.21
C GLU A 36 6.40 11.74 4.71
N ILE A 37 5.95 10.74 5.47
CA ILE A 37 5.74 10.86 6.93
C ILE A 37 7.07 11.15 7.63
N ILE A 38 8.13 10.41 7.29
CA ILE A 38 9.47 10.63 7.86
C ILE A 38 9.97 12.04 7.55
N ALA A 39 9.76 12.53 6.33
CA ALA A 39 10.17 13.87 5.93
C ALA A 39 9.44 14.95 6.76
N VAL A 40 8.12 14.81 6.96
CA VAL A 40 7.34 15.73 7.78
C VAL A 40 7.79 15.72 9.23
N LEU A 41 7.98 14.53 9.82
CA LEU A 41 8.45 14.41 11.20
C LEU A 41 9.88 14.95 11.38
N SER A 42 10.75 14.76 10.38
CA SER A 42 12.10 15.30 10.39
C SER A 42 12.12 16.81 10.30
N ALA A 43 11.26 17.41 9.46
CA ALA A 43 11.11 18.86 9.37
C ALA A 43 10.60 19.45 10.69
N ALA A 44 9.63 18.79 11.33
CA ALA A 44 9.13 19.19 12.65
C ALA A 44 10.21 19.12 13.73
N ALA A 45 11.00 18.03 13.74
CA ALA A 45 12.01 17.81 14.76
C ALA A 45 13.26 18.68 14.61
N PHE A 46 13.71 18.95 13.39
CA PHE A 46 15.03 19.54 13.13
C PHE A 46 14.98 20.90 12.41
N ALA A 47 13.87 21.26 11.77
CA ALA A 47 13.75 22.53 11.04
C ALA A 47 12.84 23.54 11.74
N ASN A 48 12.38 23.28 12.97
CA ASN A 48 11.40 24.11 13.71
C ASN A 48 10.17 24.49 12.87
N SER A 49 9.80 23.63 11.92
CA SER A 49 8.66 23.85 11.03
C SER A 49 7.53 22.97 11.52
N GLU A 50 6.51 23.57 12.12
CA GLU A 50 5.33 22.84 12.55
C GLU A 50 4.63 22.25 11.31
N PRO A 51 4.30 20.94 11.30
CA PRO A 51 3.57 20.35 10.20
C PRO A 51 2.23 21.04 10.00
N GLU A 52 1.85 21.28 8.76
CA GLU A 52 0.51 21.79 8.48
C GLU A 52 -0.53 20.68 8.71
N ASP A 53 -1.62 20.98 9.41
CA ASP A 53 -2.70 20.03 9.69
C ASP A 53 -3.29 19.40 8.41
N THR A 54 -3.32 20.17 7.33
CA THR A 54 -3.79 19.71 6.00
C THR A 54 -2.85 18.64 5.42
N GLN A 55 -1.54 18.78 5.62
CA GLN A 55 -0.53 17.82 5.20
C GLN A 55 -0.66 16.52 6.01
N LEU A 56 -0.79 16.62 7.33
CA LEU A 56 -0.99 15.46 8.21
C LEU A 56 -2.30 14.72 7.90
N THR A 57 -3.38 15.45 7.65
CA THR A 57 -4.68 14.87 7.25
C THR A 57 -4.58 14.14 5.92
N THR A 58 -3.86 14.72 4.96
CA THR A 58 -3.64 14.11 3.65
C THR A 58 -2.84 12.82 3.76
N LEU A 59 -1.75 12.83 4.53
CA LEU A 59 -0.91 11.64 4.77
C LEU A 59 -1.69 10.53 5.49
N THR A 60 -2.44 10.88 6.54
CA THR A 60 -3.27 9.93 7.29
C THR A 60 -4.33 9.30 6.39
N THR A 61 -5.00 10.11 5.56
CA THR A 61 -6.00 9.62 4.59
C THR A 61 -5.37 8.68 3.55
N ARG A 62 -4.20 9.03 3.02
CA ARG A 62 -3.46 8.18 2.06
C ARG A 62 -3.04 6.86 2.70
N ALA A 63 -2.53 6.90 3.93
CA ALA A 63 -2.15 5.71 4.69
C ALA A 63 -3.35 4.80 4.96
N GLN A 64 -4.50 5.37 5.37
CA GLN A 64 -5.71 4.59 5.62
C GLN A 64 -6.21 3.89 4.36
N ARG A 65 -6.28 4.60 3.22
CA ARG A 65 -6.68 3.99 1.94
C ARG A 65 -5.76 2.83 1.55
N LEU A 66 -4.46 2.97 1.78
CA LEU A 66 -3.51 1.90 1.50
C LEU A 66 -3.76 0.67 2.38
N LEU A 67 -4.04 0.86 3.67
CA LEU A 67 -4.42 -0.23 4.57
C LEU A 67 -5.71 -0.91 4.11
N ASP A 68 -6.71 -0.13 3.69
CA ASP A 68 -7.98 -0.66 3.18
C ASP A 68 -7.76 -1.51 1.92
N GLU A 69 -6.92 -1.05 0.99
CA GLU A 69 -6.53 -1.80 -0.21
C GLU A 69 -5.75 -3.08 0.11
N MET A 70 -4.83 -3.03 1.07
CA MET A 70 -4.09 -4.22 1.54
C MET A 70 -5.03 -5.24 2.19
N HIS A 71 -5.99 -4.79 3.00
CA HIS A 71 -7.01 -5.65 3.59
C HIS A 71 -7.92 -6.28 2.52
N ALA A 72 -8.33 -5.49 1.53
CA ALA A 72 -9.13 -6.00 0.41
C ALA A 72 -8.37 -7.06 -0.40
N LEU A 73 -7.09 -6.83 -0.67
CA LEU A 73 -6.24 -7.81 -1.33
C LEU A 73 -6.10 -9.09 -0.50
N ALA A 74 -5.84 -8.97 0.81
CA ALA A 74 -5.74 -10.10 1.74
C ALA A 74 -7.05 -10.90 1.84
N ALA A 75 -8.21 -10.26 1.69
CA ALA A 75 -9.50 -10.93 1.65
C ALA A 75 -9.81 -11.62 0.31
N SER A 76 -9.04 -11.32 -0.75
CA SER A 76 -9.26 -11.83 -2.12
C SER A 76 -8.38 -13.04 -2.50
N VAL A 77 -7.41 -13.37 -1.64
CA VAL A 77 -6.47 -14.49 -1.81
C VAL A 77 -6.93 -15.77 -1.13
#